data_AF-A0A942ZUC5-F1
#
_entry.id   AF-A0A942ZUC5-F1
#
_cell.length_a   1.000
_cell.length_b   1.000
_cell.length_c   1.000
_cell.angle_alpha   90.00
_cell.angle_beta   90.00
_cell.angle_gamma   90.00
#
_symmetry.space_group_name_H-M   'P 1'
#
loop_
_entity.id
_entity.type
_entity.pdbx_description
1 polymer ?
#
loop_
_entity_poly.entity_id
_entity_poly.type
_entity_poly.pdbx_seq_one_letter_code
_entity_poly.pdbx_strand_id
1 'polypeptide(L)'
;MGKFVIRRTETGVVFHLKARNGETVAVSQLYASMEACYKGIESVIRHAALAAVEDQTARGFAPEKHPKFEIYRDRAGRFRFRLLARNGQNIAAGSGYSTKENCRKGIESLRRQCAEIPEIVVQGTEE
;
A
#
# COMPACT_ATOMS: atom_id res chain seq x y z
N MET A 1 14.99 7.92 2.66
CA MET A 1 14.22 6.74 2.23
C MET A 1 12.86 6.75 2.91
N GLY A 2 11.84 6.15 2.31
CA GLY A 2 10.68 5.67 3.08
C GLY A 2 10.99 4.36 3.78
N LYS A 3 10.11 3.90 4.67
CA LYS A 3 10.30 2.67 5.46
C LYS A 3 9.01 1.88 5.62
N PHE A 4 9.12 0.56 5.71
CA PHE A 4 8.05 -0.30 6.18
C PHE A 4 8.13 -0.39 7.70
N VAL A 5 7.09 0.05 8.39
CA VAL A 5 6.97 -0.05 9.84
C VAL A 5 5.99 -1.17 10.16
N ILE A 6 6.51 -2.30 10.63
CA ILE A 6 5.71 -3.41 11.13
C ILE A 6 5.21 -3.04 12.53
N ARG A 7 3.91 -3.18 12.75
CA ARG A 7 3.26 -2.97 14.05
C ARG A 7 2.49 -4.23 14.44
N ARG A 8 2.68 -4.66 15.69
CA ARG A 8 1.84 -5.69 16.30
C ARG A 8 0.56 -5.04 16.82
N THR A 9 -0.54 -5.75 16.67
CA THR A 9 -1.87 -5.43 17.18
C THR A 9 -2.34 -6.60 18.04
N GLU A 10 -3.40 -6.42 18.81
CA GLU A 10 -3.97 -7.49 19.65
C GLU A 10 -4.37 -8.73 18.83
N THR A 11 -4.76 -8.54 17.57
CA THR A 11 -5.34 -9.59 16.72
C THR A 11 -4.42 -10.04 15.58
N GLY A 12 -3.20 -9.50 15.49
CA GLY A 12 -2.26 -9.84 14.43
C GLY A 12 -1.23 -8.76 14.16
N VAL A 13 -0.68 -8.76 12.94
CA VAL A 13 0.43 -7.89 12.52
C VAL A 13 0.04 -7.13 11.27
N VAL A 14 0.36 -5.85 11.21
CA VAL A 14 0.23 -5.01 10.01
C VAL A 14 1.57 -4.35 9.71
N PHE A 15 1.77 -3.90 8.48
CA PHE A 15 2.83 -2.96 8.15
C PHE A 15 2.27 -1.65 7.58
N HIS A 16 2.93 -0.57 7.94
CA HIS A 16 2.68 0.76 7.40
C HIS A 16 3.83 1.14 6.48
N LEU A 17 3.50 1.60 5.28
CA LEU A 17 4.48 2.26 4.43
C LEU A 17 4.53 3.74 4.80
N LYS A 18 5.68 4.18 5.33
CA LYS A 18 5.90 5.58 5.70
C LYS A 18 6.81 6.27 4.70
N ALA A 19 6.39 7.44 4.22
CA ALA A 19 7.24 8.34 3.45
C ALA A 19 8.38 8.92 4.31
N ARG A 20 9.34 9.58 3.65
CA ARG A 20 10.51 10.19 4.32
C ARG A 20 10.12 11.20 5.42
N ASN A 21 9.00 11.90 5.23
CA ASN A 21 8.45 12.85 6.20
C ASN A 21 7.66 12.17 7.36
N GLY A 22 7.64 10.83 7.41
CA GLY A 22 6.92 10.06 8.43
C GLY A 22 5.43 9.83 8.14
N GLU A 23 4.88 10.42 7.08
CA GLU A 23 3.48 10.26 6.69
C GLU A 23 3.20 8.83 6.23
N THR A 24 2.07 8.26 6.66
CA THR A 24 1.65 6.93 6.20
C THR A 24 1.03 7.01 4.82
N VAL A 25 1.69 6.39 3.84
CA VAL A 25 1.25 6.30 2.44
C VAL A 25 0.27 5.17 2.26
N ALA A 26 0.56 4.00 2.83
CA ALA A 26 -0.27 2.81 2.73
C ALA A 26 -0.20 1.95 4.00
N VAL A 27 -1.20 1.12 4.18
CA VAL A 27 -1.27 0.10 5.25
C VAL A 27 -1.62 -1.24 4.62
N SER A 28 -1.01 -2.30 5.13
CA SER A 28 -1.34 -3.66 4.72
C SER A 28 -2.68 -4.13 5.28
N GLN A 29 -3.15 -5.27 4.80
CA GLN A 29 -4.12 -6.08 5.53
C GLN A 29 -3.55 -6.57 6.88
N LEU A 30 -4.43 -7.03 7.77
CA LEU A 30 -4.04 -7.75 8.98
C LEU A 30 -3.49 -9.13 8.60
N TYR A 31 -2.32 -9.47 9.13
CA TYR A 31 -1.70 -10.78 9.01
C TYR A 31 -1.72 -11.52 10.34
N ALA A 32 -1.85 -12.84 10.31
CA ALA A 32 -1.84 -13.67 11.51
C ALA A 32 -0.44 -13.81 12.15
N SER A 33 0.64 -13.55 11.40
CA SER A 33 2.01 -13.73 11.89
C SER A 33 2.99 -12.73 11.27
N MET A 34 4.15 -12.56 11.93
CA MET A 34 5.27 -11.78 11.40
C MET A 34 5.76 -12.33 10.05
N GLU A 35 5.86 -13.65 9.90
CA GLU A 35 6.29 -14.28 8.65
C GLU A 35 5.35 -13.96 7.48
N ALA A 36 4.03 -14.05 7.70
CA ALA A 36 3.04 -13.68 6.70
C ALA A 36 3.12 -12.17 6.36
N CYS A 37 3.39 -11.34 7.35
CA CYS A 37 3.62 -9.91 7.17
C CYS A 37 4.85 -9.62 6.28
N TYR A 38 5.98 -10.28 6.52
CA TYR A 38 7.19 -10.16 5.69
C TYR A 38 6.94 -10.61 4.24
N LYS A 39 6.25 -11.75 4.03
CA LYS A 39 5.82 -12.19 2.69
C LYS A 39 4.92 -11.15 2.02
N GLY A 40 4.08 -10.47 2.81
CA GLY A 40 3.29 -9.33 2.35
C GLY A 40 4.14 -8.16 1.86
N ILE A 41 5.18 -7.78 2.61
CA ILE A 41 6.14 -6.72 2.23
C ILE A 41 6.85 -7.09 0.93
N GLU A 42 7.40 -8.31 0.83
CA GLU A 42 8.04 -8.81 -0.39
C GLU A 42 7.09 -8.76 -1.59
N SER A 43 5.82 -9.13 -1.37
CA SER A 43 4.78 -9.05 -2.40
C SER A 43 4.55 -7.61 -2.84
N VAL A 44 4.47 -6.64 -1.91
CA VAL A 44 4.33 -5.22 -2.27
C VAL A 44 5.52 -4.75 -3.09
N ILE A 45 6.75 -5.04 -2.64
CA ILE A 45 7.98 -4.64 -3.33
C ILE A 45 8.00 -5.18 -4.77
N ARG A 46 7.68 -6.47 -4.95
CA ARG A 46 7.67 -7.12 -6.27
C ARG A 46 6.61 -6.55 -7.20
N HIS A 47 5.40 -6.33 -6.70
CA HIS A 47 4.25 -5.98 -7.54
C HIS A 47 4.16 -4.47 -7.80
N ALA A 48 4.62 -3.62 -6.89
CA ALA A 48 4.52 -2.16 -7.04
C ALA A 48 5.16 -1.64 -8.33
N ALA A 49 6.34 -2.16 -8.69
CA ALA A 49 7.07 -1.75 -9.89
C ALA A 49 6.38 -2.18 -11.20
N LEU A 50 5.60 -3.27 -11.16
CA LEU A 50 4.97 -3.86 -12.35
C LEU A 50 3.50 -3.45 -12.53
N ALA A 51 2.84 -3.04 -11.44
CA ALA A 51 1.41 -2.86 -11.39
C ALA A 51 0.95 -1.65 -12.20
N ALA A 52 0.09 -1.82 -13.20
CA ALA A 52 -0.55 -0.70 -13.91
C ALA A 52 -1.48 0.11 -12.98
N VAL A 53 -1.82 1.35 -13.35
CA VAL A 53 -2.75 2.18 -12.55
C VAL A 53 -4.09 2.26 -13.25
N GLU A 54 -5.10 1.62 -12.66
CA GLU A 54 -6.50 1.70 -13.05
C GLU A 54 -7.21 2.80 -12.23
N ASP A 55 -7.76 3.81 -12.89
CA ASP A 55 -8.48 4.91 -12.24
C ASP A 55 -10.00 4.72 -12.34
N GLN A 56 -10.59 4.04 -11.36
CA GLN A 56 -12.04 3.77 -11.32
C GLN A 56 -12.87 5.03 -11.05
N THR A 57 -12.23 6.16 -10.76
CA THR A 57 -12.91 7.46 -10.60
C THR A 57 -13.07 8.20 -11.93
N ALA A 58 -12.42 7.74 -12.99
CA ALA A 58 -12.57 8.28 -14.34
C ALA A 58 -13.79 7.66 -15.03
N ARG A 59 -14.55 8.47 -15.78
CA ARG A 59 -15.68 7.98 -16.58
C ARG A 59 -15.14 7.08 -17.70
N GLY A 60 -15.71 5.88 -17.83
CA GLY A 60 -15.35 4.94 -18.90
C GLY A 60 -13.95 4.32 -18.76
N PHE A 61 -13.45 4.17 -17.53
CA PHE A 61 -12.15 3.52 -17.30
C PHE A 61 -12.12 2.10 -17.87
N ALA A 62 -10.97 1.72 -18.44
CA ALA A 62 -10.72 0.35 -18.88
C ALA A 62 -10.13 -0.45 -17.71
N PRO A 63 -10.61 -1.69 -17.45
CA PRO A 63 -9.99 -2.56 -16.47
C PRO A 63 -8.57 -2.96 -16.86
N GLU A 64 -7.64 -2.86 -15.92
CA GLU A 64 -6.27 -3.36 -16.04
C GLU A 64 -6.16 -4.80 -15.53
N LYS A 65 -5.15 -5.52 -16.02
CA LYS A 65 -4.82 -6.87 -15.54
C LYS A 65 -4.00 -6.79 -14.25
N HIS A 66 -4.08 -7.85 -13.43
CA HIS A 66 -3.22 -7.97 -12.25
C HIS A 66 -1.75 -8.26 -12.61
N PRO A 67 -0.78 -7.77 -11.83
CA PRO A 67 -0.96 -6.90 -10.67
C PRO A 67 -1.33 -5.47 -11.10
N LYS A 68 -2.10 -4.75 -10.27
CA LYS A 68 -2.49 -3.36 -10.57
C LYS A 68 -2.75 -2.56 -9.30
N PHE A 69 -2.62 -1.25 -9.43
CA PHE A 69 -3.22 -0.30 -8.53
C PHE A 69 -4.63 0.04 -9.02
N GLU A 70 -5.60 0.04 -8.12
CA GLU A 70 -6.91 0.59 -8.39
C GLU A 70 -7.10 1.85 -7.55
N ILE A 71 -7.36 2.99 -8.20
CA ILE A 71 -7.78 4.22 -7.55
C ILE A 71 -9.31 4.23 -7.52
N TYR A 72 -9.88 4.36 -6.33
CA TYR A 72 -11.32 4.41 -6.10
C TYR A 72 -11.68 5.47 -5.07
N ARG A 73 -12.97 5.80 -4.96
CA ARG A 73 -13.48 6.71 -3.94
C ARG A 73 -14.15 5.89 -2.84
N ASP A 74 -13.77 6.12 -1.60
CA ASP A 74 -14.40 5.46 -0.46
C ASP A 74 -15.76 6.10 -0.11
N ARG A 75 -16.49 5.50 0.86
CA ARG A 75 -17.80 5.99 1.30
C ARG A 75 -17.75 7.39 1.92
N ALA A 76 -16.59 7.81 2.43
CA ALA A 76 -16.36 9.14 2.98
C ALA A 76 -15.96 10.17 1.89
N GLY A 77 -15.99 9.76 0.61
CA GLY A 77 -15.63 10.63 -0.49
C GLY A 77 -14.12 10.85 -0.66
N ARG A 78 -13.26 10.09 0.03
CA ARG A 78 -11.80 10.20 -0.10
C ARG A 78 -11.29 9.29 -1.21
N PHE A 79 -10.25 9.73 -1.91
CA PHE A 79 -9.55 8.93 -2.90
C PHE A 79 -8.63 7.94 -2.21
N ARG A 80 -8.76 6.66 -2.53
CA ARG A 80 -7.88 5.60 -2.05
C ARG A 80 -7.28 4.87 -3.23
N PHE A 81 -6.13 4.27 -3.01
CA PHE A 81 -5.64 3.22 -3.89
C PHE A 81 -5.63 1.89 -3.16
N ARG A 82 -5.66 0.79 -3.91
CA ARG A 82 -5.26 -0.53 -3.43
C ARG A 82 -4.32 -1.18 -4.43
N LEU A 83 -3.31 -1.88 -3.95
CA LEU A 83 -2.43 -2.70 -4.76
C LEU A 83 -2.94 -4.13 -4.74
N LEU A 84 -3.31 -4.64 -5.91
CA LEU A 84 -3.70 -6.03 -6.11
C LEU A 84 -2.51 -6.82 -6.67
N ALA A 85 -2.18 -7.94 -6.03
CA ALA A 85 -1.18 -8.89 -6.50
C ALA A 85 -1.68 -9.67 -7.74
N ARG A 86 -0.82 -10.49 -8.35
CA ARG A 86 -1.16 -11.30 -9.55
C ARG A 86 -2.41 -12.17 -9.38
N ASN A 87 -2.64 -12.69 -8.17
CA ASN A 87 -3.81 -13.50 -7.83
C ASN A 87 -5.07 -12.66 -7.48
N GLY A 88 -5.00 -11.34 -7.58
CA GLY A 88 -6.09 -10.42 -7.22
C GLY A 88 -6.21 -10.11 -5.73
N GLN A 89 -5.33 -10.64 -4.89
CA GLN A 89 -5.32 -10.31 -3.46
C GLN A 89 -4.90 -8.85 -3.25
N ASN A 90 -5.64 -8.13 -2.41
CA ASN A 90 -5.25 -6.80 -1.95
C ASN A 90 -4.12 -6.91 -0.92
N ILE A 91 -2.95 -6.36 -1.25
CA ILE A 91 -1.75 -6.45 -0.41
C ILE A 91 -1.36 -5.11 0.25
N ALA A 92 -1.92 -3.99 -0.21
CA ALA A 92 -1.71 -2.67 0.39
C ALA A 92 -2.87 -1.72 0.02
N ALA A 93 -3.29 -0.88 0.97
CA ALA A 93 -4.31 0.14 0.75
C ALA A 93 -3.82 1.53 1.19
N GLY A 94 -4.07 2.55 0.38
CA GLY A 94 -3.73 3.95 0.69
C GLY A 94 -4.59 4.53 1.81
N SER A 95 -4.03 5.47 2.58
CA SER A 95 -4.62 6.05 3.80
C SER A 95 -5.93 6.83 3.59
N GLY A 96 -6.21 7.26 2.36
CA GLY A 96 -7.38 8.07 1.97
C GLY A 96 -7.03 9.54 1.84
N TYR A 97 -6.96 10.00 0.59
CA TYR A 97 -6.51 11.31 0.16
C TYR A 97 -7.69 12.22 -0.20
N SER A 98 -7.54 13.52 0.04
CA SER A 98 -8.57 14.51 -0.32
C SER A 98 -8.67 14.75 -1.82
N THR A 99 -7.59 14.51 -2.58
CA THR A 99 -7.55 14.72 -4.03
C THR A 99 -7.00 13.48 -4.75
N LYS A 100 -7.44 13.29 -6.00
CA LYS A 100 -6.93 12.23 -6.87
C LYS A 100 -5.44 12.36 -7.16
N GLU A 101 -4.95 13.59 -7.31
CA GLU A 101 -3.53 13.86 -7.53
C GLU A 101 -2.68 13.37 -6.35
N ASN A 102 -3.10 13.66 -5.11
CA ASN A 102 -2.39 13.19 -3.93
C ASN A 102 -2.43 11.65 -3.81
N CYS A 103 -3.52 11.01 -4.24
CA CYS A 103 -3.59 9.55 -4.34
C CYS A 103 -2.56 8.99 -5.33
N ARG A 104 -2.40 9.61 -6.51
CA ARG A 104 -1.37 9.23 -7.49
C ARG A 104 0.05 9.44 -6.96
N LYS A 105 0.32 10.56 -6.30
CA LYS A 105 1.60 10.81 -5.60
C LYS A 105 1.88 9.75 -4.53
N GLY A 106 0.84 9.26 -3.85
CA GLY A 106 0.94 8.12 -2.93
C GLY A 106 1.43 6.84 -3.61
N ILE A 107 0.86 6.49 -4.77
CA ILE A 107 1.28 5.33 -5.58
C ILE A 107 2.74 5.49 -6.04
N GLU A 108 3.10 6.67 -6.55
CA GLU A 108 4.47 6.97 -7.01
C GLU A 108 5.47 6.88 -5.86
N SER A 109 5.11 7.40 -4.69
CA SER A 109 5.92 7.30 -3.47
C SER A 109 6.15 5.83 -3.09
N LEU A 110 5.10 5.00 -3.16
CA LEU A 110 5.21 3.57 -2.88
C LEU A 110 6.14 2.87 -3.88
N ARG A 111 5.97 3.13 -5.18
CA ARG A 111 6.84 2.56 -6.22
C ARG A 111 8.30 2.92 -6.01
N ARG A 112 8.58 4.20 -5.77
CA ARG A 112 9.95 4.69 -5.54
C ARG A 112 10.59 4.02 -4.33
N GLN A 113 9.87 3.94 -3.23
CA GLN A 113 10.38 3.32 -2.00
C GLN A 113 10.66 1.82 -2.18
N CYS A 114 9.84 1.11 -2.97
CA CYS A 114 10.10 -0.30 -3.28
C CYS A 114 11.34 -0.49 -4.17
N ALA A 115 11.70 0.50 -5.00
CA ALA A 115 12.90 0.45 -5.84
C ALA A 115 14.20 0.75 -5.07
N GLU A 116 14.14 1.55 -3.99
CA GLU A 116 15.31 2.03 -3.24
C GLU A 116 15.78 1.09 -2.10
N ILE A 117 15.37 -0.18 -2.09
CA ILE A 117 15.62 -1.17 -1.00
C ILE A 117 15.14 -0.61 0.36
N PRO A 118 13.87 -0.86 0.72
CA PRO A 118 13.27 -0.13 1.82
C PRO A 118 13.76 -0.65 3.18
N GLU A 119 13.96 0.27 4.11
CA GLU A 119 14.22 -0.05 5.52
C GLU A 119 12.97 -0.70 6.13
N ILE A 120 13.14 -1.82 6.83
CA ILE A 120 12.05 -2.47 7.57
C ILE A 120 12.31 -2.29 9.06
N VAL A 121 11.39 -1.61 9.73
CA VAL A 121 11.44 -1.33 11.17
C VAL A 121 10.31 -2.09 11.85
N VAL A 122 10.63 -2.86 12.88
CA VAL A 122 9.63 -3.46 13.76
C VAL A 122 9.41 -2.52 14.93
N GLN A 123 8.24 -1.90 15.02
CA GLN A 123 7.86 -1.11 16.18
C GLN A 123 7.23 -2.05 17.21
N GLY A 124 7.93 -2.28 18.32
CA GLY A 124 7.37 -2.97 19.48
C GLY A 124 6.15 -2.20 19.98
N THR A 125 5.19 -2.92 20.56
CA THR A 125 4.25 -2.30 21.48
C THR A 125 5.10 -1.72 22.60
N GLU A 126 5.20 -0.38 22.66
CA GLU A 126 5.63 0.26 23.91
C GLU A 126 4.62 -0.21 24.96
N GLU A 127 5.11 -1.02 25.91
CA GLU A 127 4.42 -1.27 27.19
C GLU A 127 4.34 0.02 28.00
#